data_AF-A0A164S2V5-F1
#
_entry.id   AF-A0A164S2V5-F1
#
_cell.length_a   1.000
_cell.length_b   1.000
_cell.length_c   1.000
_cell.angle_alpha   90.00
_cell.angle_beta   90.00
_cell.angle_gamma   90.00
#
_symmetry.space_group_name_H-M   'P 1'
#
loop_
_entity.id
_entity.type
_entity.pdbx_description
1 polymer ?
#
loop_
_entity_poly.entity_id
_entity_poly.type
_entity_poly.pdbx_seq_one_letter_code
_entity_poly.pdbx_strand_id
1 'polypeptide(L)'
;MAIKGESEYELAHQNSSGRTTPEMEDAPLNPPSYDAEPSSSAGTSQHPTTNFLVIERALSNIKGGWRVDTNKKMPVALFPPLPEGSKPRANLFLDSVIGNITAEVQLLADRTKPRALISANSAFGSSVEIRIVAPAQQRFRINSQTIRATITVYIPRWFAGPIYTSTMMGSVKFSSAIAPQIATFAERGGNNKYFLGDYDSTGFGEQTESEWEGDELTLASFSGDIIISYDDERVSEEELAKMSFWTRCFKR
;
A
#
# COMPACT_ATOMS: atom_id res chain seq x y z
N MET A 1 -45.85 -24.20 36.08
CA MET A 1 -45.89 -25.35 35.17
C MET A 1 -44.48 -25.90 35.08
N ALA A 2 -44.25 -27.04 35.71
CA ALA A 2 -42.96 -27.72 35.80
C ALA A 2 -42.88 -28.80 34.73
N ILE A 3 -41.74 -28.99 34.06
CA ILE A 3 -41.26 -30.31 33.63
C ILE A 3 -39.73 -30.35 33.68
N LYS A 4 -39.26 -31.37 34.40
CA LYS A 4 -37.90 -31.88 34.66
C LYS A 4 -37.42 -32.74 33.49
N GLY A 5 -36.12 -32.90 33.26
CA GLY A 5 -35.60 -33.85 32.28
C GLY A 5 -34.09 -34.08 32.37
N GLU A 6 -33.69 -34.94 33.30
CA GLU A 6 -32.37 -35.58 33.39
C GLU A 6 -32.22 -36.66 32.30
N SER A 7 -31.02 -36.89 31.79
CA SER A 7 -30.53 -38.26 31.55
C SER A 7 -29.00 -38.29 31.44
N GLU A 8 -28.41 -39.03 32.38
CA GLU A 8 -27.06 -39.57 32.38
C GLU A 8 -26.93 -40.69 31.34
N TYR A 9 -25.75 -40.81 30.73
CA TYR A 9 -25.25 -42.10 30.24
C TYR A 9 -23.74 -42.19 30.54
N GLU A 10 -23.43 -43.05 31.50
CA GLU A 10 -22.11 -43.54 31.87
C GLU A 10 -21.96 -44.95 31.28
N LEU A 11 -20.89 -45.24 30.55
CA LEU A 11 -20.44 -46.61 30.27
C LEU A 11 -18.91 -46.64 30.18
N ALA A 12 -18.32 -47.38 31.12
CA ALA A 12 -16.91 -47.70 31.23
C ALA A 12 -16.53 -48.90 30.35
N HIS A 13 -15.29 -48.92 29.84
CA HIS A 13 -14.55 -50.16 29.59
C HIS A 13 -13.06 -50.00 29.85
N GLN A 14 -12.53 -50.98 30.56
CA GLN A 14 -11.17 -51.14 31.08
C GLN A 14 -10.20 -51.81 30.08
N ASN A 15 -8.91 -51.72 30.43
CA ASN A 15 -7.79 -52.63 30.19
C ASN A 15 -7.05 -52.57 28.84
N SER A 16 -5.74 -52.27 28.86
CA SER A 16 -4.68 -53.28 29.09
C SER A 16 -3.30 -52.76 28.65
N SER A 17 -2.31 -53.01 29.49
CA SER A 17 -0.87 -52.78 29.29
C SER A 17 -0.29 -53.56 28.10
N GLY A 18 0.73 -52.97 27.45
CA GLY A 18 1.55 -53.63 26.41
C GLY A 18 2.90 -52.93 26.23
N ARG A 19 3.92 -53.48 26.89
CA ARG A 19 5.35 -53.16 26.85
C ARG A 19 5.99 -53.72 25.57
N THR A 20 6.77 -52.91 24.83
CA THR A 20 8.10 -53.31 24.29
C THR A 20 8.78 -52.15 23.57
N THR A 21 9.91 -51.73 24.12
CA THR A 21 11.04 -51.10 23.42
C THR A 21 11.76 -52.14 22.56
N PRO A 22 12.27 -51.74 21.39
CA PRO A 22 13.53 -52.26 20.89
C PRO A 22 14.54 -51.12 20.69
N GLU A 23 15.69 -51.34 21.29
CA GLU A 23 16.94 -50.60 21.15
C GLU A 23 17.76 -51.33 20.06
N MET A 24 18.17 -50.60 19.02
CA MET A 24 19.13 -50.95 17.95
C MET A 24 19.14 -49.72 17.02
N GLU A 25 20.20 -49.19 16.45
CA GLU A 25 21.65 -49.43 16.49
C GLU A 25 22.23 -48.23 15.71
N ASP A 26 23.44 -47.81 16.07
CA ASP A 26 24.18 -46.68 15.51
C ASP A 26 24.35 -46.74 13.97
N ALA A 27 24.04 -45.64 13.29
CA ALA A 27 24.56 -45.35 11.95
C ALA A 27 24.80 -43.83 11.81
N PRO A 28 26.02 -43.38 11.44
CA PRO A 28 26.30 -41.95 11.27
C PRO A 28 25.71 -41.46 9.94
N LEU A 29 24.55 -40.81 10.00
CA LEU A 29 24.01 -40.07 8.86
C LEU A 29 24.70 -38.71 8.81
N ASN A 30 25.58 -38.56 7.84
CA ASN A 30 26.17 -37.29 7.40
C ASN A 30 25.10 -36.18 7.36
N PRO A 31 25.38 -34.97 7.87
CA PRO A 31 24.47 -33.85 7.67
C PRO A 31 24.41 -33.54 6.16
N PRO A 32 23.22 -33.44 5.54
CA PRO A 32 23.13 -32.86 4.22
C PRO A 32 23.58 -31.39 4.34
N SER A 33 24.71 -31.08 3.71
CA SER A 33 25.12 -29.71 3.42
C SER A 33 24.06 -29.12 2.49
N TYR A 34 23.17 -28.31 3.07
CA TYR A 34 22.29 -27.43 2.33
C TYR A 34 22.92 -26.04 2.30
N ASP A 35 24.04 -25.91 1.58
CA ASP A 35 24.43 -24.63 0.98
C ASP A 35 23.50 -24.38 -0.22
N ALA A 36 22.24 -24.06 0.08
CA ALA A 36 21.36 -23.41 -0.86
C ALA A 36 21.09 -22.03 -0.29
N GLU A 37 21.98 -21.08 -0.59
CA GLU A 37 21.61 -19.68 -0.58
C GLU A 37 20.32 -19.56 -1.40
N PRO A 38 19.18 -19.13 -0.81
CA PRO A 38 18.08 -18.70 -1.63
C PRO A 38 18.60 -17.45 -2.34
N SER A 39 19.00 -17.63 -3.59
CA SER A 39 19.14 -16.55 -4.54
C SER A 39 17.77 -15.88 -4.55
N SER A 40 17.63 -14.85 -3.73
CA SER A 40 16.48 -13.96 -3.74
C SER A 40 16.52 -13.30 -5.10
N SER A 41 15.88 -13.94 -6.06
CA SER A 41 15.45 -13.31 -7.30
C SER A 41 14.44 -12.26 -6.86
N ALA A 42 14.94 -11.11 -6.41
CA ALA A 42 14.22 -9.87 -6.42
C ALA A 42 13.82 -9.68 -7.89
N GLY A 43 12.62 -10.15 -8.22
CA GLY A 43 12.07 -10.06 -9.56
C GLY A 43 11.96 -8.60 -9.89
N THR A 44 12.98 -8.06 -10.57
CA THR A 44 12.88 -6.79 -11.25
C THR A 44 11.67 -6.89 -12.15
N SER A 45 10.61 -6.17 -11.83
CA SER A 45 9.38 -6.19 -12.60
C SER A 45 9.73 -5.94 -14.07
N GLN A 46 9.45 -6.93 -14.91
CA GLN A 46 9.74 -6.92 -16.35
C GLN A 46 8.83 -5.95 -17.12
N HIS A 47 8.03 -5.14 -16.41
CA HIS A 47 7.15 -4.18 -17.04
C HIS A 47 7.97 -3.12 -17.78
N PRO A 48 7.60 -2.81 -19.03
CA PRO A 48 8.25 -1.74 -19.77
C PRO A 48 8.08 -0.41 -19.03
N THR A 49 9.12 0.43 -19.08
CA THR A 49 9.03 1.78 -18.49
C THR A 49 8.05 2.64 -19.28
N THR A 50 7.33 3.52 -18.59
CA THR A 50 6.37 4.45 -19.21
C THR A 50 6.55 5.86 -18.64
N ASN A 51 6.18 6.88 -19.41
CA ASN A 51 6.04 8.24 -18.89
C ASN A 51 4.57 8.58 -18.66
N PHE A 52 3.70 8.23 -19.61
CA PHE A 52 2.26 8.44 -19.53
C PHE A 52 1.55 7.11 -19.78
N LEU A 53 0.75 6.69 -18.81
CA LEU A 53 -0.09 5.51 -18.92
C LEU A 53 -1.46 5.78 -18.33
N VAL A 54 -2.50 5.41 -19.08
CA VAL A 54 -3.90 5.51 -18.68
C VAL A 54 -4.49 4.11 -18.70
N ILE A 55 -5.05 3.67 -17.58
CA ILE A 55 -5.78 2.41 -17.44
C ILE A 55 -7.13 2.72 -16.82
N GLU A 56 -8.20 2.47 -17.58
CA GLU A 56 -9.58 2.67 -17.13
C GLU A 56 -10.33 1.35 -17.18
N ARG A 57 -11.01 1.00 -16.10
CA ARG A 57 -11.75 -0.25 -15.95
C ARG A 57 -13.05 -0.02 -15.18
N ALA A 58 -14.19 -0.03 -15.85
CA ALA A 58 -15.47 0.21 -15.17
C ALA A 58 -15.78 -0.83 -14.06
N LEU A 59 -15.66 -2.12 -14.37
CA LEU A 59 -16.18 -3.21 -13.52
C LEU A 59 -15.11 -4.24 -13.12
N SER A 60 -13.83 -3.89 -13.23
CA SER A 60 -12.74 -4.83 -12.92
C SER A 60 -11.65 -4.18 -12.09
N ASN A 61 -11.01 -5.00 -11.28
CA ASN A 61 -9.87 -4.59 -10.48
C ASN A 61 -8.69 -4.18 -11.38
N ILE A 62 -7.87 -3.26 -10.86
CA ILE A 62 -6.59 -2.87 -11.44
C ILE A 62 -5.52 -3.29 -10.43
N LYS A 63 -4.79 -4.37 -10.71
CA LYS A 63 -3.64 -4.83 -9.90
C LYS A 63 -2.41 -4.90 -10.78
N GLY A 64 -1.30 -4.30 -10.36
CA GLY A 64 -0.06 -4.34 -11.13
C GLY A 64 1.10 -3.54 -10.54
N GLY A 65 2.27 -3.74 -11.14
CA GLY A 65 3.46 -2.93 -10.90
C GLY A 65 3.78 -2.08 -12.13
N TRP A 66 4.08 -0.80 -11.96
CA TRP A 66 4.41 0.12 -13.04
C TRP A 66 5.72 0.85 -12.78
N ARG A 67 6.53 0.99 -13.84
CA ARG A 67 7.81 1.68 -13.80
C ARG A 67 7.69 3.01 -14.52
N VAL A 68 7.66 4.10 -13.77
CA VAL A 68 7.47 5.46 -14.28
C VAL A 68 8.83 6.13 -14.45
N ASP A 69 9.12 6.57 -15.67
CA ASP A 69 10.30 7.35 -16.03
C ASP A 69 9.86 8.66 -16.69
N THR A 70 9.96 9.76 -15.95
CA THR A 70 9.52 11.09 -16.42
C THR A 70 10.44 11.67 -17.49
N ASN A 71 11.64 11.12 -17.70
CA ASN A 71 12.54 11.54 -18.79
C ASN A 71 12.19 10.86 -20.12
N LYS A 72 11.36 9.83 -20.11
CA LYS A 72 11.06 9.06 -21.31
C LYS A 72 10.25 9.91 -22.29
N LYS A 73 10.82 10.19 -23.46
CA LYS A 73 10.16 10.96 -24.52
C LYS A 73 8.97 10.19 -25.08
N MET A 74 7.84 10.86 -25.20
CA MET A 74 6.61 10.28 -25.73
C MET A 74 6.33 10.77 -27.15
N PRO A 75 5.85 9.90 -28.05
CA PRO A 75 5.49 10.33 -29.40
C PRO A 75 4.40 11.39 -29.37
N VAL A 76 4.65 12.55 -29.98
CA VAL A 76 3.71 13.69 -30.04
C VAL A 76 2.36 13.30 -30.65
N ALA A 77 2.37 12.35 -31.59
CA ALA A 77 1.15 11.84 -32.22
C ALA A 77 0.17 11.17 -31.23
N LEU A 78 0.70 10.57 -30.15
CA LEU A 78 -0.11 9.94 -29.10
C LEU A 78 -0.39 10.89 -27.93
N PHE A 79 0.45 11.92 -27.78
CA PHE A 79 0.39 12.88 -26.68
C PHE A 79 0.49 14.31 -27.22
N PRO A 80 -0.60 14.84 -27.82
CA PRO A 80 -0.60 16.21 -28.33
C PRO A 80 -0.37 17.21 -27.20
N PRO A 81 0.14 18.43 -27.49
CA PRO A 81 0.25 19.48 -26.49
C PRO A 81 -1.09 19.71 -25.79
N LEU A 82 -1.02 19.91 -24.48
CA LEU A 82 -2.18 20.27 -23.69
C LEU A 82 -2.63 21.71 -24.04
N PRO A 83 -3.93 22.01 -24.08
CA PRO A 83 -4.41 23.38 -24.17
C PRO A 83 -3.88 24.25 -23.04
N GLU A 84 -3.66 25.54 -23.31
CA GLU A 84 -3.24 26.50 -22.29
C GLU A 84 -4.25 26.54 -21.13
N GLY A 85 -3.74 26.55 -19.89
CA GLY A 85 -4.55 26.53 -18.68
C GLY A 85 -5.13 25.16 -18.28
N SER A 86 -4.89 24.10 -19.05
CA SER A 86 -5.31 22.75 -18.63
C SER A 86 -4.39 22.14 -17.57
N LYS A 87 -4.94 21.25 -16.75
CA LYS A 87 -4.17 20.53 -15.72
C LYS A 87 -3.10 19.63 -16.36
N PRO A 88 -1.92 19.48 -15.75
CA PRO A 88 -0.87 18.62 -16.27
C PRO A 88 -1.35 17.16 -16.34
N ARG A 89 -0.87 16.42 -17.35
CA ARG A 89 -1.19 14.99 -17.53
C ARG A 89 -0.53 14.18 -16.41
N ALA A 90 -1.29 13.27 -15.79
CA ALA A 90 -0.72 12.30 -14.87
C ALA A 90 0.22 11.35 -15.63
N ASN A 91 1.39 11.07 -15.05
CA ASN A 91 2.32 10.06 -15.55
C ASN A 91 1.74 8.65 -15.45
N LEU A 92 0.96 8.41 -14.40
CA LEU A 92 0.18 7.20 -14.22
C LEU A 92 -1.25 7.57 -13.81
N PHE A 93 -2.23 7.17 -14.60
CA PHE A 93 -3.65 7.36 -14.33
C PHE A 93 -4.36 6.01 -14.30
N LEU A 94 -4.85 5.64 -13.13
CA LEU A 94 -5.63 4.42 -12.89
C LEU A 94 -7.03 4.82 -12.45
N ASP A 95 -8.05 4.35 -13.17
CA ASP A 95 -9.43 4.69 -12.85
C ASP A 95 -10.33 3.46 -12.91
N SER A 96 -11.14 3.28 -11.88
CA SER A 96 -12.17 2.24 -11.83
C SER A 96 -13.47 2.76 -11.24
N VAL A 97 -14.61 2.22 -11.68
CA VAL A 97 -15.90 2.58 -11.10
C VAL A 97 -16.21 1.69 -9.89
N ILE A 98 -16.07 0.37 -10.02
CA ILE A 98 -16.43 -0.60 -8.96
C ILE A 98 -15.22 -1.44 -8.52
N GLY A 99 -14.14 -1.47 -9.30
CA GLY A 99 -12.98 -2.29 -9.03
C GLY A 99 -12.07 -1.74 -7.93
N ASN A 100 -11.35 -2.64 -7.29
CA ASN A 100 -10.26 -2.29 -6.38
C ASN A 100 -9.01 -1.94 -7.18
N ILE A 101 -8.19 -1.04 -6.62
CA ILE A 101 -6.89 -0.69 -7.19
C ILE A 101 -5.80 -1.12 -6.22
N THR A 102 -4.80 -1.84 -6.71
CA THR A 102 -3.57 -2.17 -5.99
C THR A 102 -2.39 -1.88 -6.90
N ALA A 103 -1.65 -0.83 -6.56
CA ALA A 103 -0.60 -0.30 -7.41
C ALA A 103 0.75 -0.26 -6.71
N GLU A 104 1.74 -0.93 -7.30
CA GLU A 104 3.14 -0.70 -6.97
C GLU A 104 3.77 0.17 -8.05
N VAL A 105 4.24 1.37 -7.68
CA VAL A 105 4.77 2.35 -8.61
C VAL A 105 6.25 2.57 -8.30
N GLN A 106 7.09 2.18 -9.25
CA GLN A 106 8.52 2.42 -9.19
C GLN A 106 8.87 3.70 -9.97
N LEU A 107 9.42 4.71 -9.28
CA LEU A 107 9.89 5.94 -9.91
C LEU A 107 11.38 5.81 -10.25
N LEU A 108 11.73 6.06 -11.51
CA LEU A 108 13.07 5.81 -12.04
C LEU A 108 13.91 7.06 -12.25
N ALA A 109 13.29 8.25 -12.30
CA ALA A 109 14.04 9.48 -12.43
C ALA A 109 14.66 9.87 -11.09
N ASP A 110 15.52 10.89 -11.09
CA ASP A 110 16.10 11.45 -9.86
C ASP A 110 15.32 12.68 -9.38
N ARG A 111 15.71 13.22 -8.23
CA ARG A 111 15.08 14.41 -7.61
C ARG A 111 15.19 15.69 -8.46
N THR A 112 16.17 15.79 -9.38
CA THR A 112 16.37 16.95 -10.27
C THR A 112 15.34 17.02 -11.39
N LYS A 113 14.68 15.90 -11.68
CA LYS A 113 13.65 15.81 -12.71
C LYS A 113 12.31 16.39 -12.25
N PRO A 114 11.40 16.70 -13.19
CA PRO A 114 10.04 17.06 -12.84
C PRO A 114 9.40 15.98 -11.97
N ARG A 115 8.56 16.41 -11.01
CA ARG A 115 7.85 15.49 -10.13
C ARG A 115 6.94 14.55 -10.93
N ALA A 116 6.87 13.30 -10.51
CA ALA A 116 5.95 12.33 -11.08
C ALA A 116 4.52 12.60 -10.58
N LEU A 117 3.54 12.58 -11.48
CA LEU A 117 2.13 12.80 -11.19
C LEU A 117 1.39 11.46 -11.27
N ILE A 118 0.80 11.02 -10.17
CA ILE A 118 0.13 9.73 -10.06
C ILE A 118 -1.33 9.98 -9.66
N SER A 119 -2.26 9.37 -10.38
CA SER A 119 -3.68 9.37 -10.00
C SER A 119 -4.23 7.96 -9.99
N ALA A 120 -4.95 7.62 -8.92
CA ALA A 120 -5.58 6.33 -8.75
C ALA A 120 -6.94 6.53 -8.07
N ASN A 121 -8.03 6.31 -8.82
CA ASN A 121 -9.38 6.62 -8.38
C ASN A 121 -10.28 5.39 -8.48
N SER A 122 -11.09 5.18 -7.45
CA SER A 122 -12.13 4.16 -7.46
C SER A 122 -13.40 4.69 -6.81
N ALA A 123 -14.49 4.82 -7.56
CA ALA A 123 -15.73 5.39 -7.02
C ALA A 123 -16.32 4.48 -5.93
N PHE A 124 -16.60 3.22 -6.26
CA PHE A 124 -17.36 2.28 -5.44
C PHE A 124 -16.60 1.00 -5.10
N GLY A 125 -15.31 0.90 -5.43
CA GLY A 125 -14.46 -0.17 -4.94
C GLY A 125 -14.38 -0.18 -3.41
N SER A 126 -13.85 -1.26 -2.85
CA SER A 126 -13.59 -1.37 -1.41
C SER A 126 -12.23 -0.79 -1.02
N SER A 127 -11.25 -0.80 -1.92
CA SER A 127 -9.88 -0.35 -1.62
C SER A 127 -9.15 0.27 -2.80
N VAL A 128 -8.35 1.30 -2.49
CA VAL A 128 -7.31 1.85 -3.36
C VAL A 128 -6.00 1.81 -2.57
N GLU A 129 -5.09 0.95 -2.98
CA GLU A 129 -3.77 0.79 -2.36
C GLU A 129 -2.69 1.24 -3.34
N ILE A 130 -1.83 2.16 -2.91
CA ILE A 130 -0.74 2.73 -3.72
C ILE A 130 0.55 2.62 -2.92
N ARG A 131 1.57 1.98 -3.50
CA ARG A 131 2.92 1.91 -2.95
C ARG A 131 3.90 2.59 -3.88
N ILE A 132 4.69 3.52 -3.34
CA ILE A 132 5.75 4.20 -4.08
C ILE A 132 7.11 3.62 -3.69
N VAL A 133 7.85 3.19 -4.70
CA VAL A 133 9.26 2.77 -4.57
C VAL A 133 10.10 3.71 -5.43
N ALA A 134 10.88 4.58 -4.81
CA ALA A 134 11.58 5.65 -5.51
C ALA A 134 13.03 5.75 -5.00
N PRO A 135 13.93 4.84 -5.44
CA PRO A 135 15.30 4.74 -4.90
C PRO A 135 16.15 5.98 -5.19
N ALA A 136 15.90 6.67 -6.31
CA ALA A 136 16.60 7.90 -6.69
C ALA A 136 15.92 9.18 -6.15
N GLN A 137 14.99 9.02 -5.20
CA GLN A 137 14.30 10.12 -4.51
C GLN A 137 13.58 11.11 -5.43
N GLN A 138 13.03 10.61 -6.54
CA GLN A 138 12.21 11.42 -7.42
C GLN A 138 11.01 12.01 -6.67
N ARG A 139 10.81 13.32 -6.81
CA ARG A 139 9.64 13.98 -6.23
C ARG A 139 8.35 13.47 -6.86
N PHE A 140 7.27 13.38 -6.10
CA PHE A 140 6.00 12.92 -6.65
C PHE A 140 4.77 13.55 -6.02
N ARG A 141 3.68 13.56 -6.79
CA ARG A 141 2.35 13.93 -6.34
C ARG A 141 1.39 12.76 -6.55
N ILE A 142 0.69 12.38 -5.49
CA ILE A 142 -0.43 11.42 -5.58
C ILE A 142 -1.74 12.16 -5.42
N ASN A 143 -2.67 11.92 -6.35
CA ASN A 143 -4.06 12.33 -6.23
C ASN A 143 -4.97 11.10 -6.30
N SER A 144 -5.66 10.80 -5.20
CA SER A 144 -6.58 9.67 -5.12
C SER A 144 -7.93 10.10 -4.58
N GLN A 145 -9.00 9.76 -5.31
CA GLN A 145 -10.37 10.09 -4.97
C GLN A 145 -11.28 8.87 -5.01
N THR A 146 -12.11 8.71 -3.99
CA THR A 146 -13.04 7.59 -3.85
C THR A 146 -14.36 8.05 -3.21
N ILE A 147 -15.43 7.27 -3.37
CA ILE A 147 -16.67 7.49 -2.60
C ILE A 147 -16.71 6.56 -1.40
N ARG A 148 -16.38 5.28 -1.59
CA ARG A 148 -16.49 4.25 -0.52
C ARG A 148 -15.20 3.53 -0.17
N ALA A 149 -14.19 3.59 -1.04
CA ALA A 149 -12.99 2.81 -0.86
C ALA A 149 -12.08 3.40 0.23
N THR A 150 -11.51 2.53 1.06
CA THR A 150 -10.37 2.89 1.90
C THR A 150 -9.16 3.16 1.01
N ILE A 151 -8.53 4.32 1.19
CA ILE A 151 -7.30 4.70 0.49
C ILE A 151 -6.14 4.34 1.41
N THR A 152 -5.22 3.50 0.96
CA THR A 152 -3.97 3.19 1.67
C THR A 152 -2.80 3.61 0.81
N VAL A 153 -1.93 4.49 1.33
CA VAL A 153 -0.75 4.96 0.63
C VAL A 153 0.50 4.61 1.43
N TYR A 154 1.43 3.94 0.76
CA TYR A 154 2.74 3.58 1.25
C TYR A 154 3.79 4.47 0.58
N ILE A 155 4.44 5.33 1.37
CA ILE A 155 5.41 6.33 0.89
C ILE A 155 6.84 6.03 1.36
N PRO A 156 7.88 6.48 0.65
CA PRO A 156 9.26 6.33 1.12
C PRO A 156 9.55 7.14 2.39
N ARG A 157 10.49 6.67 3.21
CA ARG A 157 10.89 7.36 4.47
C ARG A 157 11.40 8.78 4.29
N TRP A 158 11.95 9.11 3.13
CA TRP A 158 12.48 10.44 2.83
C TRP A 158 11.42 11.41 2.31
N PHE A 159 10.17 10.97 2.13
CA PHE A 159 9.07 11.85 1.72
C PHE A 159 8.98 13.06 2.66
N ALA A 160 8.96 14.25 2.07
CA ALA A 160 8.78 15.50 2.81
C ALA A 160 7.85 16.42 2.01
N GLY A 161 6.67 16.70 2.55
CA GLY A 161 5.69 17.49 1.83
C GLY A 161 4.31 17.56 2.47
N PRO A 162 3.44 18.43 1.92
CA PRO A 162 2.07 18.57 2.36
C PRO A 162 1.23 17.32 2.07
N ILE A 163 0.30 17.07 2.98
CA ILE A 163 -0.69 16.00 2.89
C ILE A 163 -2.06 16.65 3.08
N TYR A 164 -2.86 16.61 2.03
CA TYR A 164 -4.23 17.08 2.00
C TYR A 164 -5.16 15.88 2.05
N THR A 165 -6.02 15.81 3.06
CA THR A 165 -7.00 14.73 3.19
C THR A 165 -8.41 15.28 3.28
N SER A 166 -9.37 14.58 2.68
CA SER A 166 -10.80 14.89 2.81
C SER A 166 -11.59 13.61 3.08
N THR A 167 -12.26 13.50 4.22
CA THR A 167 -13.22 12.41 4.46
C THR A 167 -14.42 12.83 5.30
N MET A 168 -15.63 12.42 4.90
CA MET A 168 -16.87 12.83 5.58
C MET A 168 -17.31 11.82 6.65
N MET A 169 -17.27 10.52 6.33
CA MET A 169 -17.71 9.45 7.24
C MET A 169 -16.58 8.49 7.63
N GLY A 170 -15.38 8.68 7.09
CA GLY A 170 -14.20 7.91 7.45
C GLY A 170 -13.27 8.65 8.40
N SER A 171 -12.08 8.09 8.59
CA SER A 171 -11.02 8.64 9.42
C SER A 171 -9.69 8.72 8.68
N VAL A 172 -8.81 9.62 9.11
CA VAL A 172 -7.43 9.69 8.65
C VAL A 172 -6.54 9.02 9.68
N LYS A 173 -5.71 8.08 9.25
CA LYS A 173 -4.83 7.28 10.10
C LYS A 173 -3.41 7.36 9.56
N PHE A 174 -2.49 7.66 10.46
CA PHE A 174 -1.05 7.60 10.20
C PHE A 174 -0.47 6.39 10.92
N SER A 175 0.56 5.76 10.34
CA SER A 175 1.31 4.75 11.06
C SER A 175 2.01 5.33 12.29
N SER A 176 2.41 4.46 13.22
CA SER A 176 3.10 4.88 14.45
C SER A 176 4.42 5.60 14.18
N ALA A 177 5.07 5.32 13.04
CA ALA A 177 6.30 6.02 12.66
C ALA A 177 6.03 7.39 12.04
N ILE A 178 4.93 7.56 11.28
CA ILE A 178 4.58 8.84 10.63
C ILE A 178 3.94 9.81 11.63
N ALA A 179 3.03 9.34 12.48
CA ALA A 179 2.26 10.18 13.39
C ALA A 179 3.10 11.22 14.19
N PRO A 180 4.25 10.87 14.81
CA PRO A 180 5.06 11.85 15.55
C PRO A 180 5.82 12.85 14.67
N GLN A 181 5.87 12.64 13.35
CA GLN A 181 6.59 13.49 12.39
C GLN A 181 5.66 14.43 11.60
N ILE A 182 4.35 14.41 11.91
CA ILE A 182 3.35 15.24 11.24
C ILE A 182 3.21 16.58 11.95
N ALA A 183 3.31 17.66 11.17
CA ALA A 183 2.81 18.97 11.54
C ALA A 183 1.35 19.11 11.06
N THR A 184 0.43 19.47 11.95
CA THR A 184 -0.98 19.68 11.63
C THR A 184 -1.26 21.16 11.49
N PHE A 185 -1.73 21.58 10.31
CA PHE A 185 -2.09 22.98 10.03
C PHE A 185 -3.59 23.24 10.12
N ALA A 186 -4.41 22.25 9.78
CA ALA A 186 -5.87 22.37 9.87
C ALA A 186 -6.54 21.01 10.00
N GLU A 187 -7.59 20.95 10.83
CA GLU A 187 -8.54 19.84 10.90
C GLU A 187 -9.95 20.41 11.00
N ARG A 188 -10.68 20.44 9.87
CA ARG A 188 -12.01 21.07 9.84
C ARG A 188 -12.98 20.29 8.96
N GLY A 189 -13.97 19.69 9.61
CA GLY A 189 -15.13 19.08 8.92
C GLY A 189 -14.70 18.06 7.87
N GLY A 190 -13.75 17.19 8.22
CA GLY A 190 -13.22 16.17 7.33
C GLY A 190 -12.12 16.62 6.38
N ASN A 191 -11.94 17.93 6.19
CA ASN A 191 -10.86 18.49 5.39
C ASN A 191 -9.69 18.83 6.29
N ASN A 192 -8.59 18.10 6.15
CA ASN A 192 -7.41 18.26 6.97
C ASN A 192 -6.20 18.60 6.11
N LYS A 193 -5.31 19.42 6.68
CA LYS A 193 -4.04 19.83 6.09
C LYS A 193 -2.93 19.47 7.06
N TYR A 194 -2.03 18.61 6.60
CA TYR A 194 -0.86 18.17 7.34
C TYR A 194 0.40 18.43 6.52
N PHE A 195 1.54 18.28 7.16
CA PHE A 195 2.84 18.23 6.52
C PHE A 195 3.69 17.17 7.20
N LEU A 196 4.35 16.33 6.40
CA LEU A 196 5.29 15.33 6.91
C LEU A 196 6.72 15.82 6.67
N GLY A 197 7.52 15.84 7.73
CA GLY A 197 8.90 16.34 7.70
C GLY A 197 9.03 17.79 8.16
N ASP A 198 10.20 18.38 7.92
CA ASP A 198 10.53 19.75 8.31
C ASP A 198 10.08 20.74 7.23
N TYR A 199 8.92 21.36 7.43
CA TYR A 199 8.33 22.29 6.45
C TYR A 199 9.15 23.57 6.28
N ASP A 200 9.82 24.07 7.34
CA ASP A 200 10.63 25.29 7.30
C ASP A 200 11.84 25.11 6.35
N SER A 201 12.48 23.93 6.40
CA SER A 201 13.64 23.62 5.55
C SER A 201 13.31 23.44 4.06
N THR A 202 12.04 23.26 3.72
CA THR A 202 11.60 22.89 2.35
C THR A 202 11.11 24.07 1.51
N GLY A 203 11.01 25.26 2.10
CA GLY A 203 10.40 26.44 1.45
C GLY A 203 8.88 26.34 1.29
N PHE A 204 8.24 25.41 2.01
CA PHE A 204 6.79 25.29 2.01
C PHE A 204 6.16 26.53 2.65
N GLY A 205 5.24 27.18 1.94
CA GLY A 205 4.58 28.42 2.38
C GLY A 205 5.25 29.72 1.90
N GLU A 206 6.45 29.65 1.31
CA GLU A 206 7.08 30.81 0.64
C GLU A 206 6.46 31.09 -0.74
N GLN A 207 5.88 30.06 -1.35
CA GLN A 207 5.24 30.08 -2.67
C GLN A 207 3.75 29.81 -2.55
N THR A 208 3.00 30.10 -3.61
CA THR A 208 1.58 29.69 -3.67
C THR A 208 1.47 28.17 -3.67
N GLU A 209 0.35 27.62 -3.15
CA GLU A 209 0.12 26.16 -3.16
C GLU A 209 0.22 25.57 -4.60
N SER A 210 -0.06 26.37 -5.64
CA SER A 210 0.06 25.99 -7.05
C SER A 210 1.50 25.87 -7.57
N GLU A 211 2.46 26.51 -6.91
CA GLU A 211 3.87 26.54 -7.32
C GLU A 211 4.72 25.50 -6.58
N TRP A 212 4.14 24.81 -5.60
CA TRP A 212 4.82 23.73 -4.88
C TRP A 212 5.26 22.60 -5.83
N GLU A 213 6.57 22.44 -5.98
CA GLU A 213 7.21 21.42 -6.82
C GLU A 213 7.78 20.24 -6.01
N GLY A 214 7.55 20.20 -4.70
CA GLY A 214 7.97 19.12 -3.81
C GLY A 214 7.08 17.89 -3.88
N ASP A 215 7.26 17.00 -2.90
CA ASP A 215 6.40 15.84 -2.71
C ASP A 215 5.02 16.26 -2.21
N GLU A 216 3.94 15.57 -2.59
CA GLU A 216 2.59 15.96 -2.22
C GLU A 216 1.60 14.78 -2.23
N LEU A 217 0.74 14.72 -1.21
CA LEU A 217 -0.42 13.81 -1.20
C LEU A 217 -1.73 14.59 -1.18
N THR A 218 -2.66 14.24 -2.07
CA THR A 218 -4.05 14.70 -2.06
C THR A 218 -4.97 13.49 -2.09
N LEU A 219 -5.62 13.20 -0.97
CA LEU A 219 -6.41 11.98 -0.77
C LEU A 219 -7.83 12.36 -0.35
N ALA A 220 -8.85 11.85 -1.02
CA ALA A 220 -10.23 12.14 -0.69
C ALA A 220 -11.11 10.88 -0.74
N SER A 221 -11.88 10.63 0.31
CA SER A 221 -12.88 9.58 0.34
C SER A 221 -14.15 10.07 1.00
N PHE A 222 -15.34 9.82 0.44
CA PHE A 222 -16.58 10.23 1.13
C PHE A 222 -16.82 9.40 2.41
N SER A 223 -16.67 8.07 2.32
CA SER A 223 -16.99 7.14 3.42
C SER A 223 -15.88 6.16 3.78
N GLY A 224 -14.76 6.17 3.06
CA GLY A 224 -13.60 5.33 3.35
C GLY A 224 -12.62 5.99 4.30
N ASP A 225 -11.83 5.15 4.95
CA ASP A 225 -10.65 5.60 5.70
C ASP A 225 -9.52 6.01 4.75
N ILE A 226 -8.66 6.90 5.23
CA ILE A 226 -7.41 7.26 4.57
C ILE A 226 -6.27 6.82 5.49
N ILE A 227 -5.42 5.93 5.02
CA ILE A 227 -4.32 5.33 5.77
C ILE A 227 -3.01 5.68 5.07
N ILE A 228 -2.06 6.25 5.81
CA ILE A 228 -0.75 6.62 5.29
C ILE A 228 0.32 5.93 6.14
N SER A 229 1.26 5.24 5.50
CA SER A 229 2.33 4.46 6.15
C SER A 229 3.61 4.53 5.31
N TYR A 230 4.74 4.14 5.89
CA TYR A 230 5.97 4.00 5.12
C TYR A 230 5.97 2.71 4.28
N ASP A 231 6.72 2.70 3.17
CA ASP A 231 6.74 1.59 2.23
C ASP A 231 7.39 0.30 2.76
N ASP A 232 8.19 0.42 3.81
CA ASP A 232 8.79 -0.69 4.55
C ASP A 232 7.90 -1.22 5.69
N GLU A 233 6.83 -0.51 6.05
CA GLU A 233 5.83 -0.95 7.04
C GLU A 233 4.75 -1.87 6.43
N ARG A 234 4.77 -2.05 5.11
CA ARG A 234 3.84 -2.94 4.41
C ARG A 234 4.18 -4.38 4.74
N VAL A 235 3.35 -5.01 5.57
CA VAL A 235 3.44 -6.44 5.85
C VAL A 235 3.20 -7.21 4.55
N SER A 236 4.12 -8.10 4.20
CA SER A 236 3.99 -8.89 2.96
C SER A 236 2.78 -9.83 3.02
N GLU A 237 2.21 -10.19 1.86
CA GLU A 237 1.13 -11.19 1.79
C GLU A 237 1.54 -12.51 2.48
N GLU A 238 2.82 -12.88 2.42
CA GLU A 238 3.39 -14.05 3.09
C GLU A 238 3.40 -13.93 4.61
N GLU A 239 3.80 -12.78 5.15
CA GLU A 239 3.77 -12.51 6.59
C GLU A 239 2.34 -12.45 7.11
N LEU A 240 1.43 -11.83 6.36
CA LEU A 240 0.00 -11.82 6.69
C LEU A 240 -0.60 -13.24 6.69
N ALA A 241 -0.20 -14.08 5.73
CA ALA A 241 -0.62 -15.49 5.68
C ALA A 241 -0.08 -16.28 6.87
N LYS A 242 1.19 -16.07 7.25
CA LYS A 242 1.80 -16.67 8.44
C LYS A 242 1.07 -16.22 9.71
N MET A 243 0.83 -14.92 9.89
CA MET A 243 0.12 -14.38 11.06
C MET A 243 -1.32 -14.91 11.17
N SER A 244 -2.01 -15.04 10.04
CA SER A 244 -3.39 -15.60 9.99
C SER A 244 -3.43 -17.10 10.33
N PHE A 245 -2.40 -17.86 9.96
CA PHE A 245 -2.27 -19.27 10.32
C PHE A 245 -2.05 -19.45 11.83
N TRP A 246 -1.13 -18.68 12.43
CA TRP A 246 -0.85 -18.75 13.87
C TRP A 246 -2.06 -18.36 14.74
N THR A 247 -2.86 -17.38 14.31
CA THR A 247 -4.07 -16.95 15.04
C THR A 247 -5.16 -18.03 15.06
N ARG A 248 -5.14 -18.97 14.10
CA ARG A 248 -6.02 -20.15 14.08
C ARG A 248 -5.48 -21.33 14.87
N CYS A 249 -4.16 -21.54 14.90
CA CYS A 249 -3.55 -22.68 15.58
C CYS A 249 -3.56 -22.59 17.11
N PHE A 250 -3.59 -21.38 17.68
CA PHE A 250 -3.57 -21.17 19.14
C PHE A 250 -4.95 -20.87 19.76
N LYS A 251 -6.05 -21.09 19.02
CA LYS A 251 -7.43 -21.04 19.55
C LYS A 251 -8.03 -22.43 19.76
N ARG A 252 -7.26 -23.37 20.30
CA ARG A 252 -7.78 -24.67 20.76
C ARG A 252 -7.47 -24.89 22.22
#